data_AF-A0A316HIU5-F1
#
_entry.id   AF-A0A316HIU5-F1
#
_cell.length_a   1.000
_cell.length_b   1.000
_cell.length_c   1.000
_cell.angle_alpha   90.00
_cell.angle_beta   90.00
_cell.angle_gamma   90.00
#
_symmetry.space_group_name_H-M   'P 1'
#
loop_
_entity.id
_entity.type
_entity.pdbx_description
1 polymer ?
#
loop_
_entity_poly.entity_id
_entity_poly.type
_entity_poly.pdbx_seq_one_letter_code
_entity_poly.pdbx_strand_id
1 'polypeptide(L)'
;MHKYITLFFSAALFLCACNGKSIPRDVLQPNAMAAVLTEIHIIDGTLYNVMQAPDSLYKYGAGKYVAMFKRLHTDTAQFNKSMRFYTNQPDKLIAVYDQVDLLIKNKMDSVNKVQVEESKAARKADSLKNLNIKTKTDSALKVAPAQINRPGKADSLKHLNNKTKAELLKKLRSRKRQMNDKAQPATNPNI
;
A
#
# COMPACT_ATOMS: atom_id res chain seq x y z
N MET A 1 39.55 49.68 39.18
CA MET A 1 38.88 48.50 39.79
C MET A 1 37.68 48.02 38.98
N HIS A 2 36.75 48.89 38.54
CA HIS A 2 35.56 48.45 37.78
C HIS A 2 35.84 47.72 36.45
N LYS A 3 36.91 48.09 35.74
CA LYS A 3 37.28 47.48 34.44
C LYS A 3 37.59 45.97 34.53
N TYR A 4 38.09 45.51 35.68
CA TYR A 4 38.39 44.09 35.90
C TYR A 4 37.16 43.30 36.36
N ILE A 5 36.24 43.96 37.06
CA ILE A 5 34.96 43.38 37.47
C ILE A 5 34.07 43.12 36.25
N THR A 6 33.99 44.06 35.31
CA THR A 6 33.23 43.86 34.06
C THR A 6 33.85 42.79 33.17
N LEU A 7 35.18 42.70 33.12
CA LEU A 7 35.89 41.63 32.40
C LEU A 7 35.63 40.25 33.02
N PHE A 8 35.67 40.16 34.35
CA PHE A 8 35.40 38.93 35.08
C PHE A 8 33.94 38.46 34.91
N PHE A 9 32.98 39.38 35.00
CA PHE A 9 31.56 39.06 34.83
C PHE A 9 31.22 38.66 33.38
N SER A 10 31.87 39.29 32.40
CA SER A 10 31.78 38.91 30.98
C SER A 10 32.31 37.49 30.74
N ALA A 11 33.50 37.17 31.27
CA ALA A 11 34.07 35.83 31.15
C ALA A 11 33.20 34.76 31.83
N ALA A 12 32.67 35.04 33.03
CA ALA A 12 31.80 34.11 33.75
C ALA A 12 30.47 33.81 33.01
N LEU A 13 29.90 34.80 32.30
CA LEU A 13 28.71 34.61 31.46
C LEU A 13 28.98 33.65 30.29
N PHE A 14 30.16 33.74 29.66
CA PHE A 14 30.55 32.80 28.59
C PHE A 14 30.77 31.37 29.09
N LEU A 15 31.31 31.20 30.31
CA LEU A 15 31.52 29.86 30.89
C LEU A 15 30.20 29.17 31.30
N CYS A 16 29.16 29.92 31.67
CA CYS A 16 27.85 29.34 32.03
C CYS A 16 26.97 28.94 30.83
N ALA A 17 27.27 29.47 29.63
CA ALA A 17 26.49 29.20 28.42
C ALA A 17 26.70 27.77 27.87
N CYS A 18 27.85 27.14 28.15
CA CYS A 18 28.18 25.80 27.71
C CYS A 18 27.80 24.73 28.74
N ASN A 19 26.51 24.65 29.11
CA ASN A 19 25.98 23.46 29.76
C ASN A 19 25.21 22.63 28.73
N GLY A 20 25.95 21.79 28.01
CA GLY A 20 25.37 20.77 27.13
C GLY A 20 24.53 19.80 27.98
N LYS A 21 23.22 20.05 28.08
CA LYS A 21 22.30 19.18 28.82
C LYS A 21 22.39 17.79 28.21
N SER A 22 22.92 16.83 28.97
CA SER A 22 22.91 15.42 28.59
C SER A 22 21.47 14.94 28.45
N ILE A 23 21.23 14.00 27.54
CA ILE A 23 19.89 13.47 27.30
C ILE A 23 19.51 12.58 28.50
N PRO A 24 18.39 12.85 29.19
CA PRO A 24 17.93 12.03 30.31
C PRO A 24 17.69 10.57 29.89
N ARG A 25 17.87 9.62 30.81
CA ARG A 25 17.69 8.18 30.52
C ARG A 25 16.25 7.78 30.18
N ASP A 26 15.28 8.58 30.61
CA ASP A 26 13.86 8.37 30.37
C ASP A 26 13.34 9.03 29.08
N VAL A 27 14.22 9.73 28.37
CA VAL A 27 13.98 10.32 27.05
C VAL A 27 14.57 9.41 25.98
N LEU A 28 13.84 9.22 24.90
CA LEU A 28 14.29 8.51 23.71
C LEU A 28 15.57 9.16 23.19
N GLN A 29 16.58 8.35 22.92
CA GLN A 29 17.80 8.82 22.28
C GLN A 29 17.48 9.33 20.85
N PRO A 30 18.31 10.23 20.27
CA PRO A 30 17.99 10.88 19.00
C PRO A 30 17.64 9.89 17.88
N ASN A 31 18.41 8.81 17.75
CA ASN A 31 18.17 7.79 16.73
C ASN A 31 16.84 7.04 16.95
N ALA A 32 16.48 6.76 18.21
CA ALA A 32 15.22 6.09 18.53
C ALA A 32 14.03 7.03 18.31
N MET A 33 14.18 8.31 18.69
CA MET A 33 13.17 9.34 18.43
C MET A 33 12.96 9.52 16.92
N ALA A 34 14.02 9.58 16.13
CA ALA A 34 13.95 9.65 14.67
C ALA A 34 13.20 8.45 14.08
N ALA A 35 13.52 7.23 14.53
CA ALA A 35 12.83 6.01 14.08
C ALA A 35 11.32 6.04 14.40
N VAL A 36 10.95 6.49 15.62
CA VAL A 36 9.54 6.63 16.02
C VAL A 36 8.83 7.67 15.15
N LEU A 37 9.42 8.86 14.97
CA LEU A 37 8.83 9.93 14.17
C LEU A 37 8.68 9.54 12.70
N THR A 38 9.68 8.86 12.13
CA THR A 38 9.58 8.34 10.76
C THR A 38 8.38 7.41 10.61
N GLU A 39 8.18 6.46 11.54
CA GLU A 39 7.03 5.54 11.46
C GLU A 39 5.70 6.25 11.70
N ILE A 40 5.63 7.23 12.60
CA ILE A 40 4.43 8.07 12.79
C ILE A 40 4.07 8.78 11.48
N HIS A 41 5.02 9.45 10.83
CA HIS A 41 4.76 10.14 9.57
C HIS A 41 4.34 9.20 8.44
N ILE A 42 4.89 7.98 8.39
CA ILE A 42 4.45 6.96 7.44
C ILE A 42 3.01 6.53 7.74
N ILE A 43 2.69 6.25 9.01
CA ILE A 43 1.33 5.88 9.42
C ILE A 43 0.35 7.00 9.06
N ASP A 44 0.66 8.25 9.40
CA ASP A 44 -0.17 9.42 9.09
C ASP A 44 -0.38 9.55 7.57
N GLY A 45 0.68 9.39 6.79
CA GLY A 45 0.60 9.37 5.32
C GLY A 45 -0.30 8.25 4.78
N THR A 46 -0.31 7.07 5.41
CA THR A 46 -1.24 5.99 5.02
C THR A 46 -2.69 6.31 5.37
N LEU A 47 -2.92 7.04 6.48
CA LEU A 47 -4.25 7.41 6.94
C LEU A 47 -4.86 8.55 6.12
N TYR A 48 -4.03 9.36 5.47
CA TYR A 48 -4.47 10.41 4.54
C TYR A 48 -5.30 9.86 3.38
N ASN A 49 -4.98 8.66 2.89
CA ASN A 49 -5.68 8.02 1.77
C ASN A 49 -6.95 7.27 2.18
N VAL A 50 -7.31 7.27 3.46
CA VAL A 50 -8.50 6.57 3.97
C VAL A 50 -9.72 7.48 3.88
N MET A 51 -10.89 6.88 3.69
CA MET A 51 -12.16 7.62 3.71
C MET A 51 -12.34 8.35 5.05
N GLN A 52 -12.46 9.67 4.97
CA GLN A 52 -12.61 10.55 6.13
C GLN A 52 -14.07 10.51 6.59
N ALA A 53 -14.34 9.64 7.55
CA ALA A 53 -15.62 9.51 8.25
C ALA A 53 -15.37 9.74 9.75
N PRO A 54 -16.41 10.07 10.54
CA PRO A 54 -16.29 10.07 12.00
C PRO A 54 -15.63 8.78 12.48
N ASP A 55 -14.69 8.90 13.43
CA ASP A 55 -13.91 7.81 14.01
C ASP A 55 -13.00 7.01 13.05
N SER A 56 -12.82 7.45 11.79
CA SER A 56 -11.94 6.78 10.83
C SER A 56 -10.50 6.67 11.35
N LEU A 57 -9.99 7.74 11.98
CA LEU A 57 -8.64 7.77 12.53
C LEU A 57 -8.44 6.71 13.61
N TYR A 58 -9.42 6.55 14.50
CA TYR A 58 -9.37 5.51 15.53
C TYR A 58 -9.44 4.12 14.91
N LYS A 59 -10.43 3.90 14.02
CA LYS A 59 -10.68 2.61 13.37
C LYS A 59 -9.47 2.08 12.59
N TYR A 60 -8.78 2.94 11.84
CA TYR A 60 -7.69 2.53 10.95
C TYR A 60 -6.29 2.82 11.50
N GLY A 61 -6.16 3.79 12.43
CA GLY A 61 -4.88 4.25 12.97
C GLY A 61 -4.48 3.61 14.28
N ALA A 62 -5.41 3.38 15.22
CA ALA A 62 -5.06 2.98 16.60
C ALA A 62 -4.18 1.73 16.66
N GLY A 63 -4.54 0.67 15.92
CA GLY A 63 -3.75 -0.56 15.85
C GLY A 63 -2.36 -0.38 15.22
N LYS A 64 -2.22 0.56 14.27
CA LYS A 64 -0.93 0.85 13.62
C LYS A 64 0.04 1.50 14.59
N TYR A 65 -0.40 2.49 15.36
CA TYR A 65 0.45 3.13 16.37
C TYR A 65 0.85 2.15 17.48
N VAL A 66 -0.08 1.33 17.98
CA VAL A 66 0.23 0.32 19.00
C VAL A 66 1.26 -0.69 18.49
N ALA A 67 1.10 -1.18 17.26
CA ALA A 67 2.05 -2.11 16.66
C ALA A 67 3.44 -1.46 16.46
N MET A 68 3.48 -0.19 16.05
CA MET A 68 4.72 0.58 15.92
C MET A 68 5.45 0.72 17.26
N PHE A 69 4.76 1.17 18.31
CA PHE A 69 5.33 1.34 19.65
C PHE A 69 5.93 0.02 20.17
N LYS A 70 5.20 -1.09 19.99
CA LYS A 70 5.69 -2.43 20.34
C LYS A 70 6.94 -2.83 19.56
N ARG A 71 6.99 -2.59 18.26
CA ARG A 71 8.13 -2.93 17.39
C ARG A 71 9.38 -2.09 17.71
N LEU A 72 9.19 -0.84 18.12
CA LEU A 72 10.27 0.08 18.48
C LEU A 72 10.63 0.03 19.97
N HIS A 73 10.04 -0.90 20.73
CA HIS A 73 10.28 -1.07 22.17
C HIS A 73 10.12 0.22 22.97
N THR A 74 9.09 1.00 22.65
CA THR A 74 8.76 2.27 23.32
C THR A 74 7.26 2.34 23.61
N ASP A 75 6.85 3.35 24.37
CA ASP A 75 5.46 3.57 24.75
C ASP A 75 5.08 5.05 24.58
N THR A 76 3.77 5.32 24.68
CA THR A 76 3.23 6.67 24.51
C THR A 76 3.71 7.64 25.60
N ALA A 77 3.95 7.19 26.83
CA ALA A 77 4.39 8.05 27.92
C ALA A 77 5.84 8.51 27.72
N GLN A 78 6.73 7.58 27.34
CA GLN A 78 8.11 7.84 27.00
C GLN A 78 8.21 8.74 25.77
N PHE A 79 7.42 8.47 24.72
CA PHE A 79 7.37 9.34 23.55
C PHE A 79 6.92 10.76 23.91
N ASN A 80 5.83 10.92 24.66
CA ASN A 80 5.34 12.23 25.07
C ASN A 80 6.37 13.00 25.91
N LYS A 81 7.06 12.30 26.82
CA LYS A 81 8.14 12.88 27.62
C LYS A 81 9.31 13.33 26.75
N SER A 82 9.69 12.49 25.79
CA SER A 82 10.76 12.76 24.84
C SER A 82 10.42 13.96 23.95
N MET A 83 9.21 13.99 23.41
CA MET A 83 8.74 15.12 22.60
C MET A 83 8.82 16.42 23.38
N ARG A 84 8.33 16.46 24.63
CA ARG A 84 8.44 17.65 25.50
C ARG A 84 9.90 18.06 25.76
N PHE A 85 10.82 17.10 25.86
CA PHE A 85 12.25 17.40 26.02
C PHE A 85 12.83 18.05 24.75
N TYR A 86 12.58 17.46 23.59
CA TYR A 86 13.12 17.93 22.31
C TYR A 86 12.49 19.26 21.86
N THR A 87 11.20 19.49 22.11
CA THR A 87 10.56 20.79 21.81
C THR A 87 11.15 21.95 22.61
N ASN A 88 11.70 21.68 23.80
CA ASN A 88 12.41 22.67 24.62
C ASN A 88 13.87 22.87 24.18
N GLN A 89 14.37 22.12 23.21
CA GLN A 89 15.73 22.18 22.67
C GLN A 89 15.69 22.12 21.14
N PRO A 90 15.34 23.24 20.47
CA PRO A 90 15.13 23.29 19.03
C PRO A 90 16.28 22.70 18.22
N ASP A 91 17.53 23.01 18.57
CA ASP A 91 18.73 22.50 17.87
C ASP A 91 18.77 20.96 17.82
N LYS A 92 18.39 20.31 18.94
CA LYS A 92 18.36 18.85 19.02
C LYS A 92 17.18 18.27 18.24
N LEU A 93 16.03 18.96 18.24
CA LEU A 93 14.86 18.52 17.48
C LEU A 93 15.12 18.62 15.97
N ILE A 94 15.78 19.68 15.51
CA ILE A 94 16.19 19.84 14.11
C ILE A 94 17.10 18.68 13.70
N ALA A 95 18.13 18.37 14.51
CA ALA A 95 19.02 17.26 14.23
C ALA A 95 18.29 15.89 14.18
N VAL A 96 17.24 15.71 15.00
CA VAL A 96 16.38 14.51 14.91
C VAL A 96 15.59 14.50 13.59
N TYR A 97 15.06 15.64 13.15
CA TYR A 97 14.34 15.72 11.87
C TYR A 97 15.24 15.52 10.66
N ASP A 98 16.50 15.98 10.70
CA ASP A 98 17.49 15.66 9.66
C ASP A 98 17.66 14.15 9.50
N GLN A 99 17.65 13.41 10.62
CA GLN A 99 17.68 11.94 10.59
C GLN A 99 16.37 11.34 10.06
N VAL A 100 15.21 11.93 10.41
CA VAL A 100 13.90 11.49 9.89
C VAL A 100 13.88 11.59 8.36
N ASP A 101 14.36 12.70 7.79
CA ASP A 101 14.43 12.92 6.35
C ASP A 101 15.31 11.87 5.66
N LEU A 102 16.47 11.56 6.24
CA LEU A 102 17.36 10.51 5.74
C LEU A 102 16.69 9.13 5.78
N LEU A 103 16.01 8.80 6.88
CA LEU A 103 15.31 7.51 7.03
C LEU A 103 14.16 7.36 6.03
N ILE A 104 13.39 8.43 5.79
CA ILE A 104 12.31 8.44 4.81
C ILE A 104 12.86 8.27 3.40
N LYS A 105 13.89 9.03 3.01
CA LYS A 105 14.56 8.92 1.71
C LYS A 105 15.06 7.50 1.46
N ASN A 106 15.76 6.92 2.43
CA ASN A 106 16.28 5.56 2.33
C ASN A 106 15.16 4.52 2.14
N LYS A 107 14.03 4.67 2.85
CA LYS A 107 12.86 3.80 2.68
C LYS A 107 12.23 3.96 1.29
N MET A 108 12.11 5.18 0.79
CA MET A 108 11.60 5.45 -0.56
C MET A 108 12.51 4.84 -1.64
N ASP A 109 13.82 5.03 -1.55
CA ASP A 109 14.78 4.47 -2.51
C ASP A 109 14.74 2.94 -2.51
N SER A 110 14.63 2.33 -1.33
CA SER A 110 14.47 0.89 -1.19
C SER A 110 13.19 0.38 -1.88
N VAL A 111 12.07 1.07 -1.69
CA VAL A 111 10.79 0.72 -2.34
C VAL A 111 10.87 0.90 -3.86
N ASN A 112 11.42 2.02 -4.34
CA ASN A 112 11.58 2.31 -5.76
C ASN A 112 12.43 1.24 -6.45
N LYS A 113 13.53 0.82 -5.82
CA LYS A 113 14.38 -0.25 -6.36
C LYS A 113 13.61 -1.56 -6.52
N VAL A 114 12.83 -1.95 -5.51
CA VAL A 114 12.01 -3.17 -5.57
C VAL A 114 10.97 -3.07 -6.70
N GLN A 115 10.25 -1.94 -6.80
CA GLN A 115 9.25 -1.73 -7.86
C GLN A 115 9.86 -1.76 -9.27
N VAL A 116 11.06 -1.23 -9.46
CA VAL A 116 11.78 -1.27 -10.74
C VAL A 116 12.14 -2.71 -11.11
N GLU A 117 12.59 -3.52 -10.17
CA GLU A 117 12.93 -4.93 -10.44
C GLU A 117 11.67 -5.78 -10.69
N GLU A 118 10.59 -5.57 -9.93
CA GLU A 118 9.30 -6.22 -10.15
C GLU A 118 8.70 -5.87 -11.51
N SER A 119 8.72 -4.59 -11.89
CA SER A 119 8.20 -4.13 -13.19
C SER A 119 9.04 -4.65 -14.37
N LYS A 120 10.37 -4.74 -14.24
CA LYS A 120 11.23 -5.41 -15.23
C LYS A 120 10.90 -6.90 -15.34
N ALA A 121 10.69 -7.60 -14.23
CA ALA A 121 10.33 -9.02 -14.22
C ALA A 121 8.96 -9.24 -14.88
N ALA A 122 7.96 -8.42 -14.56
CA ALA A 122 6.64 -8.44 -15.18
C ALA A 122 6.72 -8.21 -16.70
N ARG A 123 7.48 -7.19 -17.15
CA ARG A 123 7.70 -6.92 -18.59
C ARG A 123 8.34 -8.10 -19.32
N LYS A 124 9.31 -8.78 -18.70
CA LYS A 124 9.94 -9.98 -19.27
C LYS A 124 8.93 -11.14 -19.37
N ALA A 125 8.13 -11.38 -18.32
CA ALA A 125 7.10 -12.41 -18.34
C ALA A 125 6.02 -12.16 -19.41
N ASP A 126 5.56 -10.93 -19.56
CA ASP A 126 4.59 -10.55 -20.60
C ASP A 126 5.16 -10.71 -22.01
N SER A 127 6.44 -10.39 -22.20
CA SER A 127 7.14 -10.59 -23.47
C SER A 127 7.22 -12.08 -23.85
N LEU A 128 7.54 -12.95 -22.89
CA LEU A 128 7.56 -14.40 -23.10
C LEU A 128 6.16 -14.96 -23.41
N LYS A 129 5.12 -14.46 -22.74
CA LYS A 129 3.73 -14.86 -23.00
C LYS A 129 3.28 -14.49 -24.41
N ASN A 130 3.63 -13.30 -24.90
CA ASN A 130 3.28 -12.85 -26.25
C ASN A 130 4.01 -13.66 -27.34
N LEU A 131 5.28 -14.01 -27.13
CA LEU A 131 6.04 -14.89 -28.03
C LEU A 131 5.39 -16.27 -28.15
N ASN A 132 4.95 -16.85 -27.02
CA ASN A 132 4.33 -18.18 -27.00
C ASN A 132 2.91 -18.22 -27.61
N ILE A 133 2.24 -17.08 -27.72
CA ILE A 133 0.94 -16.96 -28.40
C ILE A 133 1.15 -16.89 -29.93
N LYS A 134 2.13 -16.10 -30.39
CA LYS A 134 2.44 -15.98 -31.83
C LYS A 134 2.96 -17.27 -32.45
N THR A 135 3.79 -18.03 -31.73
CA THR A 135 4.31 -19.32 -32.23
C THR A 135 3.22 -20.39 -32.36
N LYS A 136 2.19 -20.36 -31.53
CA LYS A 136 1.05 -21.29 -31.62
C LYS A 136 0.07 -20.94 -32.74
N THR A 137 0.02 -19.67 -33.18
CA THR A 137 -0.86 -19.22 -34.26
C THR A 137 -0.25 -19.36 -35.65
N ASP A 138 1.07 -19.20 -35.80
CA ASP A 138 1.72 -19.30 -37.13
C ASP A 138 1.91 -20.73 -37.64
N SER A 139 1.95 -21.73 -36.74
CA SER A 139 2.02 -23.14 -37.17
C SER A 139 0.68 -23.72 -37.65
N ALA A 140 -0.44 -23.05 -37.40
CA ALA A 140 -1.77 -23.49 -37.86
C ALA A 140 -2.23 -22.77 -39.16
N LEU A 141 -1.49 -21.76 -39.63
CA LEU A 141 -1.86 -20.95 -40.79
C LEU A 141 -0.85 -21.08 -41.94
N LYS A 142 -0.34 -22.29 -42.20
CA LYS A 142 0.47 -22.54 -43.41
C LYS A 142 0.32 -23.95 -43.95
N VAL A 143 -0.92 -24.40 -44.12
CA VAL A 143 -1.22 -25.54 -44.99
C VAL A 143 -2.51 -25.26 -45.76
N ALA A 144 -2.44 -24.31 -46.70
CA ALA A 144 -3.43 -24.21 -47.77
C ALA A 144 -2.66 -24.29 -49.09
N PRO A 145 -2.74 -25.42 -49.83
CA PRO A 145 -2.14 -25.48 -51.15
C PRO A 145 -2.91 -24.55 -52.09
N ALA A 146 -2.16 -23.78 -52.87
CA ALA A 146 -2.67 -22.94 -53.93
C ALA A 146 -3.54 -23.77 -54.90
N GLN A 147 -4.81 -23.37 -55.07
CA GLN A 147 -5.62 -23.79 -56.21
C GLN A 147 -6.11 -22.59 -57.00
N ILE A 148 -5.72 -22.68 -58.27
CA ILE A 148 -5.96 -21.83 -59.42
C ILE A 148 -7.47 -21.60 -59.65
N ASN A 149 -7.80 -20.39 -60.10
CA ASN A 149 -9.13 -19.91 -60.46
C ASN A 149 -9.95 -20.86 -61.37
N ARG A 150 -11.22 -21.10 -61.01
CA ARG A 150 -12.36 -21.25 -61.94
C ARG A 150 -13.65 -20.68 -61.31
N PRO A 151 -14.47 -19.90 -62.02
CA PRO A 151 -15.71 -19.36 -61.49
C PRO A 151 -16.87 -20.35 -61.72
N GLY A 152 -17.73 -20.56 -60.72
CA GLY A 152 -18.94 -21.35 -60.93
C GLY A 152 -19.76 -21.69 -59.68
N LYS A 153 -20.92 -21.01 -59.58
CA LYS A 153 -22.16 -21.40 -58.88
C LYS A 153 -22.22 -21.42 -57.34
N ALA A 154 -22.81 -20.35 -56.82
CA ALA A 154 -24.07 -20.31 -56.07
C ALA A 154 -24.54 -21.53 -55.23
N ASP A 155 -25.00 -21.16 -54.04
CA ASP A 155 -26.09 -21.73 -53.24
C ASP A 155 -25.85 -23.00 -52.44
N SER A 156 -25.68 -22.82 -51.12
CA SER A 156 -26.62 -23.31 -50.10
C SER A 156 -26.03 -23.09 -48.71
N LEU A 157 -26.68 -22.28 -47.87
CA LEU A 157 -26.79 -22.47 -46.40
C LEU A 157 -27.58 -21.30 -45.78
N LYS A 158 -28.90 -21.27 -46.04
CA LYS A 158 -29.85 -20.52 -45.21
C LYS A 158 -31.15 -21.29 -45.08
N HIS A 159 -31.21 -22.22 -44.12
CA HIS A 159 -32.46 -22.53 -43.46
C HIS A 159 -32.21 -23.24 -42.11
N LEU A 160 -32.04 -22.46 -41.05
CA LEU A 160 -32.12 -23.00 -39.69
C LEU A 160 -33.59 -22.94 -39.27
N ASN A 161 -34.20 -24.11 -39.08
CA ASN A 161 -35.62 -24.29 -38.79
C ASN A 161 -36.03 -23.61 -37.46
N ASN A 162 -36.93 -22.62 -37.53
CA ASN A 162 -37.44 -21.87 -36.38
C ASN A 162 -38.22 -22.75 -35.37
N LYS A 163 -38.67 -23.94 -35.80
CA LYS A 163 -39.43 -24.89 -34.99
C LYS A 163 -38.59 -25.50 -33.87
N THR A 164 -37.30 -25.76 -34.11
CA THR A 164 -36.40 -26.38 -33.11
C THR A 164 -36.03 -25.43 -31.99
N LYS A 165 -35.90 -24.12 -32.28
CA LYS A 165 -35.59 -23.09 -31.26
C LYS A 165 -36.79 -22.85 -30.32
N ALA A 166 -38.02 -22.91 -30.84
CA ALA A 166 -39.23 -22.75 -30.05
C ALA A 166 -39.49 -23.93 -29.09
N GLU A 167 -39.23 -25.17 -29.56
CA GLU A 167 -39.29 -26.40 -28.75
C GLU A 167 -38.30 -26.36 -27.57
N LEU A 168 -37.05 -25.95 -27.83
CA LEU A 168 -35.99 -25.88 -26.82
C LEU A 168 -36.30 -24.85 -25.73
N LEU A 169 -36.86 -23.70 -26.10
CA LEU A 169 -37.28 -22.66 -25.15
C LEU A 169 -38.47 -23.09 -24.28
N LYS A 170 -39.40 -23.89 -24.82
CA LYS A 170 -40.53 -24.43 -24.05
C LYS A 170 -40.05 -25.48 -23.04
N LYS A 171 -39.04 -26.28 -23.40
CA LYS A 171 -38.41 -27.29 -22.53
C LYS A 171 -37.58 -26.66 -21.40
N LEU A 172 -36.94 -25.52 -21.65
CA LEU A 172 -36.20 -24.76 -20.61
C LEU A 172 -37.13 -24.08 -19.61
N ARG A 173 -38.26 -23.52 -20.06
CA ARG A 173 -39.25 -22.85 -19.19
C ARG A 173 -39.98 -23.81 -18.25
N SER A 174 -40.32 -25.02 -18.71
CA SER A 174 -40.93 -26.06 -17.87
C SER A 174 -39.97 -26.58 -16.80
N ARG A 175 -38.69 -26.75 -17.14
CA ARG A 175 -37.65 -27.19 -16.19
C ARG A 175 -37.38 -26.15 -15.09
N LYS A 176 -37.46 -24.85 -15.41
CA LYS A 176 -37.32 -23.76 -14.42
C LYS A 176 -38.50 -23.68 -13.44
N ARG A 177 -39.72 -24.04 -13.87
CA ARG A 177 -40.89 -24.12 -12.97
C ARG A 177 -40.79 -25.29 -11.99
N GLN A 178 -40.37 -26.47 -12.46
CA GLN A 178 -40.17 -27.65 -11.60
C GLN A 178 -39.08 -27.48 -10.52
N MET A 179 -38.08 -26.64 -10.78
CA MET A 179 -37.06 -26.31 -9.78
C MET A 179 -37.54 -25.32 -8.71
N ASN A 180 -38.54 -24.49 -9.02
CA ASN A 180 -39.03 -23.46 -8.08
C ASN A 180 -40.06 -24.02 -7.09
N ASP A 181 -40.83 -25.05 -7.47
CA ASP A 181 -41.79 -25.74 -6.59
C ASP A 181 -41.09 -26.68 -5.57
N LYS A 182 -39.81 -27.00 -5.77
CA LYS A 182 -39.00 -27.78 -4.82
C LYS A 182 -38.28 -26.95 -3.77
N ALA A 183 -38.43 -25.63 -3.79
CA ALA A 183 -37.80 -24.68 -2.87
C ALA A 183 -38.84 -23.92 -2.04
N GLN A 184 -39.64 -24.65 -1.25
CA GLN A 184 -40.35 -24.08 -0.10
C GLN A 184 -39.74 -24.67 1.19
N PRO A 185 -39.32 -23.82 2.15
CA PRO A 185 -38.69 -24.30 3.38
C PRO A 185 -39.72 -24.95 4.29
N ALA A 186 -39.35 -26.09 4.87
CA ALA A 186 -40.08 -26.72 5.97
C ALA A 186 -40.16 -25.75 7.15
N THR A 187 -41.37 -25.39 7.53
CA THR A 187 -41.68 -24.69 8.78
C THR A 187 -41.40 -25.65 9.94
N ASN A 188 -40.49 -25.26 10.85
CA ASN A 188 -40.24 -25.99 12.09
C ASN A 188 -41.08 -25.36 13.23
N PRO A 189 -42.03 -26.10 13.85
CA PRO A 189 -42.69 -25.67 15.06
C PRO A 189 -42.01 -26.34 16.25
N ASN A 190 -41.09 -25.63 16.91
CA ASN A 190 -40.80 -25.68 18.36
C ASN A 190 -39.39 -25.12 18.64
N ILE A 191 -39.34 -24.31 19.70
CA ILE A 191 -38.20 -23.67 20.37
C ILE A 191 -37.74 -22.34 19.73
#